data_AF-A0A0K2TM95-F1
#
_entry.id   AF-A0A0K2TM95-F1
#
_cell.length_a   1.000
_cell.length_b   1.000
_cell.length_c   1.000
_cell.angle_alpha   90.00
_cell.angle_beta   90.00
_cell.angle_gamma   90.00
#
_symmetry.space_group_name_H-M   'P 1'
#
loop_
_entity.id
_entity.type
_entity.pdbx_description
1 polymer ?
#
loop_
_entity_poly.entity_id
_entity_poly.type
_entity_poly.pdbx_seq_one_letter_code
_entity_poly.pdbx_strand_id
1 'polypeptide(L)' 'SYYNKLLNGNSLCTLSKHQNILCRMDNGAPLLCYQGDRWRLCGILSREGSAFRQLFQIFSHVLIHGK' A
#
# COMPACT_ATOMS: atom_id res chain seq x y z
N SER A 1 7.31 -16.26 -8.17
CA SER A 1 7.17 -14.80 -8.03
C SER A 1 7.15 -14.45 -6.54
N TYR A 2 8.06 -13.60 -6.06
CA TYR A 2 8.16 -13.17 -4.64
C TYR A 2 6.82 -12.68 -4.06
N TYR A 3 5.95 -12.14 -4.92
CA TYR A 3 4.63 -11.60 -4.57
C TYR A 3 3.53 -12.63 -4.32
N ASN A 4 3.65 -13.85 -4.85
CA ASN A 4 2.61 -14.89 -4.71
C ASN A 4 2.43 -15.38 -3.26
N LYS A 5 3.35 -14.99 -2.35
CA LYS A 5 3.27 -15.29 -0.91
C LYS A 5 2.89 -14.07 -0.06
N LEU A 6 2.90 -12.87 -0.64
CA LEU A 6 2.70 -11.60 0.08
C LEU A 6 1.31 -11.01 -0.15
N LEU A 7 0.71 -11.29 -1.31
CA LEU A 7 -0.63 -10.84 -1.64
C LEU A 7 -1.65 -11.83 -1.08
N ASN A 8 -2.52 -11.36 -0.18
CA ASN A 8 -3.72 -12.08 0.24
C ASN A 8 -4.96 -11.18 0.00
N GLY A 9 -6.16 -11.67 0.32
CA GLY A 9 -7.41 -10.92 0.11
C GLY A 9 -7.48 -9.57 0.83
N ASN A 10 -6.56 -9.30 1.76
CA ASN A 10 -6.47 -8.06 2.54
C ASN A 10 -5.25 -7.20 2.14
N SER A 11 -4.73 -7.35 0.92
CA SER A 11 -3.59 -6.57 0.43
C SER A 11 -3.99 -5.64 -0.72
N LEU A 12 -3.43 -4.43 -0.73
CA LEU A 12 -3.46 -3.50 -1.86
C LEU A 12 -2.06 -3.38 -2.46
N CYS A 13 -2.00 -3.23 -3.77
CA CYS A 13 -0.76 -3.04 -4.52
C CYS A 13 -0.81 -1.70 -5.26
N THR A 14 0.20 -0.85 -5.11
CA THR A 14 0.31 0.40 -5.87
C THR A 14 1.50 0.36 -6.82
N LEU A 15 1.38 0.96 -7.98
CA LEU A 15 2.47 1.13 -8.95
C LEU A 15 3.06 2.53 -8.82
N SER A 16 4.38 2.64 -8.67
CA SER A 16 5.07 3.95 -8.68
C SER A 16 5.71 4.19 -10.05
N LYS A 17 5.07 5.05 -10.87
CA LYS A 17 5.56 5.39 -12.22
C LYS A 17 6.89 6.16 -12.23
N HIS A 18 7.23 6.80 -11.11
CA HIS A 18 8.40 7.69 -10.98
C HIS A 18 9.52 7.13 -10.11
N GLN A 19 9.49 5.84 -9.74
CA GLN A 19 10.46 5.23 -8.82
C GLN A 19 10.58 5.94 -7.46
N ASN A 20 9.57 6.75 -7.08
CA ASN A 20 9.39 7.18 -5.70
C ASN A 20 8.91 5.96 -4.92
N ILE A 21 9.86 5.21 -4.39
CA ILE A 21 9.70 3.94 -3.71
C ILE A 21 9.68 4.24 -2.21
N LEU A 22 8.61 3.85 -1.53
CA LEU A 22 8.58 3.86 -0.08
C LEU A 22 9.55 2.80 0.45
N CYS A 23 10.33 3.17 1.45
CA CYS A 23 11.37 2.33 2.01
C CYS A 23 10.98 1.80 3.39
N ARG A 24 11.83 0.99 4.01
CA ARG A 24 11.56 0.40 5.34
C ARG A 24 11.27 1.43 6.44
N MET A 25 11.72 2.67 6.28
CA MET A 25 11.44 3.73 7.26
C MET A 25 10.02 4.32 7.11
N ASP A 26 9.36 4.05 5.98
CA ASP A 26 7.98 4.48 5.72
C ASP A 26 6.96 3.41 6.14
N ASN A 27 7.40 2.34 6.80
CA ASN A 27 6.50 1.30 7.31
C ASN A 27 5.43 1.92 8.21
N GLY A 28 4.16 1.59 7.96
CA GLY A 28 3.04 2.24 8.64
C GLY A 28 2.52 3.51 7.95
N ALA A 29 3.15 3.98 6.86
CA ALA A 29 2.67 5.14 6.11
C ALA A 29 1.27 4.88 5.53
N PRO A 30 0.37 5.89 5.56
CA PRO A 30 -0.98 5.74 5.04
C PRO A 30 -1.00 5.79 3.51
N LEU A 31 -1.79 4.92 2.90
CA LEU A 31 -2.26 5.05 1.52
C LEU A 31 -3.64 5.71 1.55
N LEU A 32 -3.71 6.95 1.08
CA LEU A 32 -4.96 7.68 0.92
C LEU A 32 -5.42 7.61 -0.54
N CYS A 33 -6.70 7.32 -0.77
CA CYS A 33 -7.34 7.44 -2.07
C CYS A 33 -8.32 8.60 -2.08
N TYR A 34 -8.29 9.42 -3.12
CA TYR A 34 -9.32 10.43 -3.34
C TYR A 34 -10.56 9.76 -3.93
N GLN A 35 -11.68 9.77 -3.21
CA GLN A 35 -12.92 9.10 -3.60
C GLN A 35 -14.10 10.05 -3.42
N GLY A 36 -14.73 10.44 -4.53
CA GLY A 36 -15.78 11.46 -4.54
C GLY A 36 -15.17 12.85 -4.31
N ASP A 37 -15.29 13.33 -3.08
CA ASP A 37 -14.89 14.67 -2.63
C ASP A 37 -13.91 14.66 -1.46
N ARG A 38 -13.47 13.48 -1.01
CA ARG A 38 -12.61 13.34 0.17
C ARG A 38 -11.53 12.28 0.02
N TRP A 39 -10.43 12.49 0.72
CA TRP A 39 -9.39 11.48 0.93
C TRP A 39 -9.85 10.45 1.96
N ARG A 40 -9.71 9.17 1.63
CA ARG A 40 -10.02 8.06 2.53
C ARG A 40 -8.79 7.19 2.72
N LEU A 41 -8.60 6.70 3.94
CA LEU A 41 -7.57 5.72 4.23
C LEU A 41 -7.95 4.37 3.60
N CYS A 42 -7.14 3.95 2.63
CA CYS A 42 -7.32 2.70 1.89
C CYS A 42 -6.37 1.61 2.37
N GLY A 43 -5.19 1.99 2.84
CA GLY A 43 -4.20 1.01 3.30
C GLY A 43 -3.11 1.59 4.16
N ILE A 44 -2.31 0.71 4.75
CA ILE A 44 -1.14 1.04 5.58
C ILE A 44 0.05 0.27 5.01
N LEU A 45 1.19 0.94 4.79
CA LEU A 45 2.36 0.31 4.15
C LEU A 45 2.84 -0.88 4.98
N SER A 46 2.88 -2.06 4.36
CA SER A 46 3.36 -3.27 5.02
C SER A 46 4.88 -3.34 5.00
N ARG A 47 5.44 -4.03 6.00
CA ARG A 47 6.89 -4.21 6.15
C ARG A 47 7.51 -4.95 4.97
N GLU A 48 6.73 -5.84 4.36
CA GLU A 48 7.11 -6.66 3.22
C GLU A 48 6.93 -5.93 1.89
N GLY A 49 6.13 -4.86 1.87
CA GLY A 49 5.84 -4.04 0.69
C GLY A 49 6.82 -2.89 0.45
N SER A 50 7.60 -2.50 1.46
CA SER A 50 8.45 -1.30 1.47
C SER A 50 9.85 -1.49 0.84
N ALA A 51 9.99 -2.31 -0.19
CA ALA A 51 11.31 -2.76 -0.63
C ALA A 51 11.98 -1.82 -1.65
N PHE A 52 13.19 -1.39 -1.32
CA PHE A 52 14.11 -0.66 -2.18
C PHE A 52 14.34 -1.49 -3.46
N ARG A 53 13.92 -0.99 -4.63
CA ARG A 53 13.93 -1.64 -5.98
C ARG A 53 12.66 -2.36 -6.41
N GLN A 54 11.54 -2.27 -5.68
CA GLN A 54 10.26 -2.81 -6.16
C GLN A 54 9.48 -1.75 -6.96
N LEU A 55 8.97 -2.17 -8.12
CA LEU A 55 8.07 -1.35 -8.96
C LEU A 55 6.72 -1.11 -8.29
N PHE A 56 6.35 -1.99 -7.35
CA PHE A 56 5.06 -1.98 -6.67
C PHE A 56 5.24 -1.97 -5.16
N GLN A 57 4.35 -1.27 -4.45
CA GLN A 57 4.31 -1.20 -3.00
C GLN A 57 3.08 -1.96 -2.48
N ILE A 58 3.26 -2.72 -1.41
CA ILE A 58 2.18 -3.51 -0.80
C ILE A 58 1.69 -2.82 0.47
N PHE A 59 0.38 -2.65 0.57
CA PHE A 59 -0.29 -2.08 1.73
C PHE A 59 -1.27 -3.11 2.30
N SER A 60 -1.42 -3.14 3.62
CA SER A 60 -2.55 -3.82 4.26
C SER A 60 -3.82 -3.02 3.99
N HIS A 61 -4.84 -3.65 3.41
CA HIS A 61 -6.12 -3.04 3.10
C HIS A 61 -6.85 -2.66 4.39
N VAL A 62 -7.31 -1.40 4.47
CA VAL A 62 -8.11 -0.91 5.58
C VAL A 62 -9.57 -0.84 5.13
N LEU A 63 -10.42 -1.66 5.76
CA LEU A 63 -11.87 -1.56 5.63
C LEU A 63 -12.40 -0.61 6.70
N ILE A 64 -12.61 0.66 6.34
CA ILE A 64 -13.38 1.57 7.19
C ILE A 64 -14.86 1.29 6.93
N HIS A 65 -15.47 0.48 7.78
CA HIS A 65 -16.93 0.37 7.83
C HIS A 65 -17.48 1.71 8.32
N GLY A 66 -18.17 2.44 7.43
CA GLY A 66 -18.93 3.61 7.83
C GLY A 66 -20.00 3.21 8.84
N LYS A 67 -20.13 3.99 9.91
CA LYS A 67 -21.36 3.99 10.71
C LYS A 67 -22.54 4.38 9.84
#